data_AF-A0AB35Q640-F1
#
_entry.id   AF-A0AB35Q640-F1
#
_cell.length_a   1.000
_cell.length_b   1.000
_cell.length_c   1.000
_cell.angle_alpha   90.00
_cell.angle_beta   90.00
_cell.angle_gamma   90.00
#
_symmetry.space_group_name_H-M   'P 1'
#
loop_
_entity.id
_entity.type
_entity.pdbx_description
1 polymer ?
#
loop_
_entity_poly.entity_id
_entity_poly.type
_entity_poly.pdbx_seq_one_letter_code
_entity_poly.pdbx_strand_id
1 'polypeptide(L)'
;AADGRTELERMGRVLIYADPPYLPETRSSSARYRYEYSVEDHKRLLMRLRDLPDNVRVILSGYPSELYDRMLPGWRAREFQAMTRGGVRTEKIWMNYPEGAAYSHTFAGKDYNDRYRIKRKAQRWKEKFSALPPAERLAIMVALGEVE
;
A
#
# COMPACT_ATOMS: atom_id res chain seq x y z
N ALA A 1 -28.98 -8.15 -0.08
CA ALA A 1 -27.78 -7.74 -0.84
C ALA A 1 -26.58 -8.28 -0.08
N ALA A 2 -25.64 -8.95 -0.73
CA ALA A 2 -24.37 -9.27 -0.08
C ALA A 2 -23.71 -7.95 0.29
N ASP A 3 -23.40 -7.75 1.56
CA ASP A 3 -22.66 -6.58 2.01
C ASP A 3 -21.22 -6.69 1.49
N GLY A 4 -20.69 -5.59 0.96
CA GLY A 4 -19.34 -5.59 0.38
C GLY A 4 -18.23 -6.01 1.35
N ARG A 5 -18.51 -6.00 2.66
CA ARG A 5 -17.63 -6.55 3.70
C ARG A 5 -17.48 -8.07 3.59
N THR A 6 -18.58 -8.83 3.56
CA THR A 6 -18.54 -10.30 3.45
C THR A 6 -17.86 -10.75 2.16
N GLU A 7 -17.96 -9.95 1.09
CA GLU A 7 -17.23 -10.22 -0.15
C GLU A 7 -15.71 -10.05 0.04
N LEU A 8 -15.27 -8.96 0.66
CA LEU A 8 -13.85 -8.70 0.95
C LEU A 8 -13.26 -9.75 1.92
N GLU A 9 -14.03 -10.23 2.90
CA GLU A 9 -13.62 -11.30 3.82
C GLU A 9 -13.36 -12.62 3.11
N ARG A 10 -14.12 -12.92 2.05
CA ARG A 10 -13.97 -14.15 1.27
C ARG A 10 -12.83 -14.09 0.25
N MET A 11 -12.30 -12.91 -0.04
CA MET A 11 -11.14 -12.73 -0.90
C MET A 11 -9.85 -13.11 -0.17
N GLY A 12 -8.78 -13.37 -0.93
CA GLY A 12 -7.45 -13.58 -0.37
C GLY A 12 -6.85 -12.29 0.22
N ARG A 13 -5.59 -11.98 -0.09
CA ARG A 13 -5.01 -10.69 0.30
C ARG A 13 -5.58 -9.58 -0.59
N VAL A 14 -6.15 -8.54 0.03
CA VAL A 14 -6.71 -7.38 -0.68
C VAL A 14 -5.93 -6.12 -0.30
N LEU A 15 -5.67 -5.26 -1.28
CA LEU A 15 -5.11 -3.93 -1.06
C LEU A 15 -6.03 -2.88 -1.70
N ILE A 16 -6.51 -1.94 -0.89
CA ILE A 16 -7.31 -0.79 -1.31
C ILE A 16 -6.44 0.45 -1.33
N TYR A 17 -6.41 1.15 -2.46
CA TYR A 17 -5.88 2.51 -2.55
C TYR A 17 -7.05 3.50 -2.61
N ALA A 18 -7.20 4.32 -1.59
CA ALA A 18 -8.27 5.30 -1.46
C ALA A 18 -7.71 6.71 -1.66
N ASP A 19 -8.20 7.42 -2.68
CA ASP A 19 -7.82 8.79 -3.02
C ASP A 19 -9.07 9.67 -3.08
N PRO A 20 -9.68 9.99 -1.91
CA PRO A 20 -10.91 10.76 -1.87
C PRO A 20 -10.67 12.21 -2.28
N PRO A 21 -11.73 12.97 -2.60
CA PRO A 21 -11.65 14.43 -2.60
C PRO A 21 -10.96 14.91 -1.30
N TYR A 22 -9.84 15.62 -1.42
CA TYR A 22 -9.07 15.99 -0.21
C TYR A 22 -9.86 16.93 0.70
N LEU A 23 -9.59 16.82 2.00
CA LEU A 23 -10.27 17.59 3.03
C LEU A 23 -10.23 19.09 2.70
N PRO A 24 -11.38 19.79 2.58
CA PRO A 24 -11.41 21.15 2.06
C PRO A 24 -10.46 22.13 2.76
N GLU A 25 -10.33 22.01 4.07
CA GLU A 25 -9.47 22.84 4.94
C GLU A 25 -7.98 22.71 4.63
N THR A 26 -7.56 21.59 4.03
CA THR A 26 -6.15 21.29 3.71
C THR A 26 -5.73 21.76 2.32
N ARG A 27 -6.65 22.36 1.55
CA ARG A 27 -6.46 22.68 0.13
C ARG A 27 -6.38 24.18 -0.09
N SER A 28 -5.50 24.59 -1.01
CA SER A 28 -5.36 26.00 -1.39
C SER A 28 -6.39 26.48 -2.42
N SER A 29 -7.29 25.62 -2.90
CA SER A 29 -8.28 25.93 -3.96
C SER A 29 -9.55 25.14 -3.74
N SER A 30 -10.69 25.82 -3.80
CA SER A 30 -12.03 25.32 -3.49
C SER A 30 -12.74 24.59 -4.64
N ALA A 31 -12.14 24.47 -5.82
CA ALA A 31 -12.85 24.04 -7.04
C ALA A 31 -12.04 23.04 -7.89
N ARG A 32 -11.72 21.84 -7.36
CA ARG A 32 -11.16 20.77 -8.22
C ARG A 32 -11.98 19.50 -8.33
N TYR A 33 -12.88 19.18 -7.39
CA TYR A 33 -13.71 17.99 -7.52
C TYR A 33 -15.12 18.38 -7.94
N ARG A 34 -15.68 17.66 -8.91
CA ARG A 34 -17.07 17.83 -9.38
C ARG A 34 -18.08 17.50 -8.28
N TYR A 35 -17.71 16.58 -7.39
CA TYR A 35 -18.47 16.18 -6.20
C TYR A 35 -17.50 16.25 -5.01
N GLU A 36 -17.83 17.09 -4.03
CA GLU A 36 -16.98 17.35 -2.87
C GLU A 36 -17.45 16.53 -1.66
N TYR A 37 -16.51 16.28 -0.73
CA TYR A 37 -16.81 15.66 0.55
C TYR A 37 -16.94 16.75 1.62
N SER A 38 -18.01 16.67 2.40
CA SER A 38 -18.10 17.35 3.68
C SER A 38 -17.17 16.68 4.70
N VAL A 39 -16.84 17.41 5.76
CA VAL A 39 -16.10 16.86 6.91
C VAL A 39 -16.77 15.59 7.45
N GLU A 40 -18.10 15.52 7.42
CA GLU A 40 -18.83 14.35 7.89
C GLU A 40 -18.70 13.16 6.92
N ASP A 41 -18.60 13.41 5.60
CA ASP A 41 -18.33 12.36 4.62
C ASP A 41 -16.93 11.76 4.83
N HIS A 42 -15.95 12.61 5.15
CA HIS A 42 -14.62 12.16 5.55
C HIS A 42 -14.66 11.27 6.80
N LYS A 43 -15.36 11.68 7.85
CA LYS A 43 -15.50 10.84 9.06
C LYS A 43 -16.14 9.49 8.73
N ARG A 44 -17.20 9.47 7.90
CA ARG A 44 -17.85 8.22 7.47
C ARG A 44 -16.91 7.33 6.67
N LEU A 45 -16.13 7.90 5.75
CA LEU A 45 -15.08 7.17 5.03
C LEU A 45 -14.07 6.54 6.00
N LEU A 46 -13.51 7.33 6.92
CA LEU A 46 -12.48 6.87 7.87
C LEU A 46 -13.01 5.75 8.78
N MET A 47 -14.26 5.88 9.26
CA MET A 47 -14.91 4.82 10.03
C MET A 47 -15.06 3.53 9.22
N ARG A 48 -15.47 3.62 7.95
CA ARG A 48 -15.59 2.44 7.08
C ARG A 48 -14.26 1.78 6.78
N LEU A 49 -13.21 2.56 6.52
CA LEU A 49 -11.88 2.02 6.25
C LEU A 49 -11.27 1.32 7.47
N ARG A 50 -11.60 1.80 8.68
CA ARG A 50 -11.16 1.15 9.92
C ARG A 50 -11.90 -0.13 10.24
N ASP A 51 -13.13 -0.25 9.77
CA ASP A 51 -13.99 -1.40 9.98
C ASP A 51 -13.82 -2.46 8.88
N LEU A 52 -12.75 -2.39 8.09
CA LEU A 52 -12.44 -3.38 7.07
C LEU A 52 -11.89 -4.67 7.69
N PRO A 53 -12.10 -5.82 7.03
CA PRO A 53 -11.56 -7.10 7.47
C PRO A 53 -10.02 -7.14 7.57
N ASP A 54 -9.48 -8.05 8.39
CA ASP A 54 -8.04 -8.16 8.66
C ASP A 54 -7.18 -8.52 7.44
N ASN A 55 -7.76 -9.20 6.44
CA ASN A 55 -7.10 -9.52 5.17
C ASN A 55 -7.00 -8.33 4.22
N VAL A 56 -7.66 -7.21 4.54
CA VAL A 56 -7.69 -5.98 3.75
C VAL A 56 -6.65 -4.99 4.25
N ARG A 57 -5.73 -4.63 3.36
CA ARG A 57 -4.78 -3.56 3.56
C ARG A 57 -5.28 -2.30 2.88
N VAL A 58 -5.01 -1.14 3.47
CA VAL A 58 -5.46 0.15 2.96
C VAL A 58 -4.28 1.10 2.85
N ILE A 59 -4.24 1.84 1.76
CA ILE A 59 -3.45 3.07 1.59
C ILE A 59 -4.45 4.18 1.35
N LEU A 60 -4.48 5.18 2.22
CA LEU A 60 -5.30 6.38 2.07
C LEU A 60 -4.39 7.57 1.77
N SER A 61 -4.63 8.30 0.69
CA SER A 61 -3.89 9.51 0.31
C SER A 61 -4.63 10.80 0.67
N GLY A 62 -3.86 11.85 0.94
CA GLY A 62 -4.37 13.20 1.19
C GLY A 62 -3.24 14.18 1.52
N TYR A 63 -3.62 15.35 2.04
CA TYR A 63 -2.71 16.30 2.68
C TYR A 63 -2.67 16.07 4.20
N PRO A 64 -1.58 16.46 4.89
CA PRO A 64 -1.52 16.42 6.35
C PRO A 64 -2.80 16.98 7.00
N SER A 65 -3.40 16.21 7.91
CA SER A 65 -4.71 16.50 8.48
C SER A 65 -4.82 15.96 9.91
N GLU A 66 -5.05 16.86 10.87
CA GLU A 66 -5.27 16.48 12.28
C GLU A 66 -6.53 15.62 12.47
N LEU A 67 -7.55 15.80 11.63
CA LEU A 67 -8.74 14.96 11.66
C LEU A 67 -8.37 13.50 11.34
N TYR A 68 -7.59 13.29 10.28
CA TYR A 68 -7.18 11.96 9.85
C TYR A 68 -6.24 11.33 10.88
N ASP A 69 -5.25 12.09 11.37
CA ASP A 69 -4.28 11.63 12.35
C ASP A 69 -4.96 11.18 13.67
N ARG A 70 -6.01 11.90 14.11
CA ARG A 70 -6.80 11.50 15.29
C ARG A 70 -7.70 10.30 15.03
N MET A 71 -8.29 10.20 13.85
CA MET A 71 -9.26 9.15 13.53
C MET A 71 -8.64 7.83 13.09
N LEU A 72 -7.38 7.82 12.68
CA LEU A 72 -6.63 6.63 12.25
C LEU A 72 -5.53 6.24 13.25
N PRO A 73 -5.84 6.03 14.54
CA PRO A 73 -4.82 5.66 15.52
C PRO A 73 -4.18 4.32 15.13
N GLY A 74 -2.86 4.24 15.26
CA GLY A 74 -2.08 3.05 14.95
C GLY A 74 -1.83 2.81 13.45
N TRP A 75 -2.42 3.60 12.55
CA TRP A 75 -2.05 3.54 11.14
C TRP A 75 -0.67 4.18 10.96
N ARG A 76 0.21 3.52 10.21
CA ARG A 76 1.50 4.13 9.85
C ARG A 76 1.24 5.26 8.85
N ALA A 77 1.98 6.35 8.95
CA ALA A 77 1.89 7.45 8.00
C ALA A 77 3.25 7.78 7.39
N ARG A 78 3.25 8.30 6.17
CA ARG A 78 4.45 8.83 5.49
C ARG A 78 4.09 10.11 4.75
N GLU A 79 4.96 11.09 4.86
CA GLU A 79 4.86 12.35 4.12
C GLU A 79 5.92 12.39 3.02
N PHE A 80 5.58 13.00 1.89
CA PHE A 80 6.50 13.17 0.77
C PHE A 80 6.18 14.44 -0.02
N GLN A 81 7.20 14.97 -0.69
CA GLN A 81 7.06 16.14 -1.55
C GLN A 81 6.61 15.70 -2.94
N ALA A 82 5.48 16.24 -3.39
CA ALA A 82 4.92 16.01 -4.71
C ALA A 82 4.91 17.31 -5.52
N MET A 83 5.39 17.25 -6.77
CA MET A 83 5.32 18.38 -7.68
C MET A 83 3.91 18.46 -8.27
N THR A 84 3.18 19.54 -7.98
CA THR A 84 1.85 19.79 -8.55
C THR A 84 1.88 20.96 -9.53
N ARG A 85 0.81 21.16 -10.30
CA ARG A 85 0.65 22.36 -11.16
C ARG A 85 0.78 23.68 -10.38
N GLY A 86 0.50 23.67 -9.08
CA GLY A 86 0.60 24.83 -8.19
C GLY A 86 1.85 24.83 -7.32
N GLY A 87 2.92 24.15 -7.75
CA GLY A 87 4.18 24.02 -7.03
C GLY A 87 4.28 22.75 -6.18
N VAL A 88 5.38 22.65 -5.43
CA VAL A 88 5.64 21.53 -4.53
C VAL A 88 4.64 21.54 -3.38
N ARG A 89 4.05 20.38 -3.07
CA ARG A 89 3.13 20.17 -1.94
C ARG A 89 3.58 18.98 -1.11
N THR A 90 3.38 19.06 0.20
CA THR A 90 3.55 17.93 1.11
C THR A 90 2.30 17.07 1.07
N GLU A 91 2.37 15.89 0.48
CA GLU A 91 1.32 14.88 0.57
C GLU A 91 1.61 13.90 1.70
N LYS A 92 0.55 13.29 2.23
CA LYS A 92 0.60 12.30 3.30
C LYS A 92 -0.23 11.08 2.92
N ILE A 93 0.30 9.91 3.21
CA ILE A 93 -0.41 8.63 3.10
C ILE A 93 -0.52 7.96 4.46
N TRP A 94 -1.65 7.33 4.74
CA TRP A 94 -1.92 6.52 5.94
C TRP A 94 -2.16 5.08 5.53
N MET A 95 -1.59 4.14 6.28
CA MET A 95 -1.59 2.72 5.95
C MET A 95 -1.87 1.87 7.19
N ASN A 96 -2.81 0.92 7.09
CA ASN A 96 -3.26 0.07 8.21
C ASN A 96 -2.41 -1.19 8.43
N TYR A 97 -1.18 -1.19 7.93
CA TYR A 97 -0.29 -2.35 7.98
C TYR A 97 1.14 -1.93 8.27
N PRO A 98 1.94 -2.79 8.94
CA PRO A 98 3.31 -2.46 9.30
C PRO A 98 4.19 -2.36 8.06
N GLU A 99 5.34 -1.70 8.22
CA GLU A 99 6.33 -1.59 7.16
C GLU A 99 6.77 -3.00 6.70
N GLY A 100 6.86 -3.21 5.37
CA GLY A 100 7.19 -4.52 4.78
C GLY A 100 6.01 -5.47 4.54
N ALA A 101 4.85 -5.30 5.18
CA ALA A 101 3.76 -6.29 5.12
C ALA A 101 2.91 -6.30 3.84
N ALA A 102 2.91 -5.21 3.05
CA ALA A 102 2.11 -5.15 1.81
C ALA A 102 2.87 -5.58 0.54
N TYR A 103 4.11 -6.03 0.65
CA TYR A 103 4.93 -6.30 -0.52
C TYR A 103 4.99 -7.79 -0.81
N SER A 104 4.45 -8.19 -1.96
CA SER A 104 4.92 -9.39 -2.66
C SER A 104 6.43 -9.28 -2.86
N HIS A 105 7.15 -10.41 -2.91
CA HIS A 105 8.57 -10.51 -3.29
C HIS A 105 8.92 -9.68 -4.55
N THR A 106 7.94 -9.44 -5.44
CA THR A 106 8.02 -8.59 -6.62
C THR A 106 8.46 -7.15 -6.34
N PHE A 107 8.21 -6.63 -5.13
CA PHE A 107 8.55 -5.26 -4.73
C PHE A 107 9.69 -5.18 -3.72
N ALA A 108 10.41 -6.28 -3.48
CA ALA A 108 11.58 -6.28 -2.60
C ALA A 108 12.63 -5.26 -3.08
N GLY A 109 12.96 -4.29 -2.21
CA GLY A 109 13.95 -3.25 -2.45
C GLY A 109 13.49 -1.86 -2.04
N LYS A 110 14.41 -1.06 -1.49
CA LYS A 110 14.10 0.26 -0.88
C LYS A 110 13.73 1.34 -1.89
N ASP A 111 14.24 1.24 -3.12
CA ASP A 111 14.03 2.21 -4.20
C ASP A 111 14.01 1.50 -5.56
N TYR A 112 13.85 2.26 -6.65
CA TYR A 112 13.82 1.71 -8.00
C TYR A 112 15.10 0.95 -8.36
N ASN A 113 16.27 1.51 -8.04
CA ASN A 113 17.56 0.93 -8.36
C ASN A 113 17.79 -0.37 -7.57
N ASP A 114 17.40 -0.37 -6.30
CA ASP A 114 17.51 -1.52 -5.42
C ASP A 114 16.56 -2.65 -5.86
N ARG A 115 15.30 -2.32 -6.21
CA ARG A 115 14.36 -3.29 -6.81
C ARG A 115 14.92 -3.87 -8.11
N TYR A 116 15.49 -3.03 -8.97
CA TYR A 116 16.10 -3.50 -10.22
C TYR A 116 17.32 -4.41 -9.97
N ARG A 117 18.16 -4.08 -8.98
CA ARG A 117 19.29 -4.92 -8.53
C ARG A 117 18.81 -6.28 -8.03
N ILE A 118 17.79 -6.31 -7.17
CA ILE A 118 17.20 -7.55 -6.63
C ILE A 118 16.59 -8.39 -7.76
N LYS A 119 15.82 -7.78 -8.66
CA LYS A 119 15.25 -8.44 -9.84
C LYS A 119 16.33 -9.12 -10.68
N ARG A 120 17.42 -8.42 -11.00
CA ARG A 120 18.55 -9.00 -11.76
C ARG A 120 19.27 -10.10 -10.99
N LYS A 121 19.38 -10.01 -9.66
CA LYS A 121 19.97 -11.08 -8.83
C LYS A 121 19.10 -12.34 -8.90
N ALA A 122 17.79 -12.20 -8.71
CA ALA A 122 16.85 -13.32 -8.79
C ALA A 122 16.86 -13.98 -10.17
N GLN A 123 16.88 -13.19 -11.25
CA GLN A 123 16.93 -13.71 -12.62
C GLN A 123 18.21 -14.51 -12.88
N ARG A 124 19.38 -14.00 -12.48
CA ARG A 124 20.66 -14.72 -12.61
C ARG A 124 20.67 -16.03 -11.81
N TRP A 125 20.11 -16.03 -10.60
CA TRP A 125 19.98 -17.24 -9.80
C TRP A 125 19.04 -18.26 -10.45
N LYS A 126 17.92 -17.81 -11.02
CA LYS A 126 17.00 -18.66 -11.78
C LYS A 126 17.70 -19.32 -12.98
N GLU A 127 18.49 -18.56 -13.74
CA GLU A 127 19.24 -19.08 -14.89
C GLU A 127 20.26 -20.12 -14.46
N LYS A 128 21.07 -19.82 -13.43
CA LYS A 128 22.04 -20.77 -12.87
C LYS A 128 21.36 -22.03 -12.35
N PHE A 129 20.30 -21.88 -11.57
CA PHE A 129 19.56 -23.00 -10.99
C PHE A 129 18.92 -23.87 -12.07
N SER A 130 18.33 -23.27 -13.11
CA SER A 130 17.70 -23.99 -14.22
C SER A 130 18.71 -24.81 -15.05
N ALA A 131 19.98 -24.40 -15.06
CA ALA A 131 21.04 -25.09 -15.77
C ALA A 131 21.59 -26.33 -15.03
N LEU A 132 21.24 -26.52 -13.76
CA LEU A 132 21.70 -27.66 -12.96
C LEU A 132 20.93 -28.96 -13.28
N PRO A 133 21.57 -30.13 -13.10
CA PRO A 133 20.88 -31.41 -13.18
C PRO A 133 19.66 -31.50 -12.24
N PRO A 134 18.60 -32.27 -12.59
CA PRO A 134 17.39 -32.38 -11.77
C PRO A 134 17.63 -32.77 -10.30
N ALA A 135 18.57 -33.68 -10.03
CA ALA A 135 18.88 -34.12 -8.67
C ALA A 135 19.50 -32.98 -7.82
N GLU A 136 20.42 -32.20 -8.40
CA GLU A 136 21.01 -31.04 -7.73
C GLU A 136 19.97 -29.94 -7.48
N ARG A 137 19.07 -29.70 -8.46
CA ARG A 137 17.95 -28.76 -8.28
C ARG A 137 17.07 -29.15 -7.10
N LEU A 138 16.72 -30.44 -6.99
CA LEU A 138 15.91 -30.96 -5.89
C LEU A 138 16.62 -30.79 -4.54
N ALA A 139 17.90 -31.16 -4.44
CA ALA A 139 18.69 -31.02 -3.22
C ALA A 139 18.76 -29.55 -2.75
N ILE A 140 19.01 -28.62 -3.69
CA ILE A 140 19.03 -27.18 -3.39
C ILE A 140 17.63 -26.68 -3.00
N MET A 141 16.55 -27.14 -3.64
CA MET A 141 15.19 -26.74 -3.25
C MET A 141 14.82 -27.19 -1.83
N VAL A 142 15.22 -28.40 -1.43
CA VAL A 142 15.04 -28.88 -0.06
C VAL A 142 15.81 -27.99 0.91
N ALA A 143 17.10 -27.76 0.66
CA ALA A 143 17.93 -26.90 1.50
C ALA A 143 17.42 -25.46 1.59
N LEU A 144 16.91 -24.88 0.49
CA LEU A 144 16.30 -23.54 0.50
C LEU A 144 14.97 -23.49 1.27
N GLY A 145 14.24 -24.61 1.34
CA GLY A 145 13.02 -24.73 2.14
C GLY A 145 13.27 -24.79 3.64
N GLU A 146 14.51 -25.02 4.07
CA GLU A 146 14.94 -25.06 5.47
C GLU A 146 15.44 -23.69 5.99
N VAL A 147 15.50 -22.67 5.12
CA VAL A 147 15.93 -21.32 5.50
C VAL A 147 14.78 -20.57 6.18
N GLU A 148 14.99 -20.11 7.42
CA GLU A 148 14.06 -19.26 8.20
C GLU A 148 13.77 -17.90 7.57
#